data_AF-A0A1X9SPG8-F1
#
_entry.id   AF-A0A1X9SPG8-F1
#
_cell.length_a   1.000
_cell.length_b   1.000
_cell.length_c   1.000
_cell.angle_alpha   90.00
_cell.angle_beta   90.00
_cell.angle_gamma   90.00
#
_symmetry.space_group_name_H-M   'P 1'
#
loop_
_entity.id
_entity.type
_entity.pdbx_description
1 polymer ?
#
loop_
_entity_poly.entity_id
_entity_poly.type
_entity_poly.pdbx_seq_one_letter_code
_entity_poly.pdbx_strand_id
1 'polypeptide(L)'
;MGRNVYIAYLLWFFLSAFSGHRIYCGKLFSGFLQLGLFWLGSATAVFLIGYIFLAIWLVWWLIDAFLIHRWIARINDIESLERGIGYGKKLENIEKLYQLYKSGAISYEEYQNRKDMILKNI
;
A
#
# COMPACT_ATOMS: atom_id res chain seq x y z
N MET A 1 4.53 5.69 6.21
CA MET A 1 5.81 4.94 6.28
C MET A 1 5.80 3.90 5.18
N GLY A 2 6.81 3.91 4.30
CA GLY A 2 6.94 2.93 3.22
C GLY A 2 6.87 1.49 3.72
N ARG A 3 6.32 0.60 2.90
CA ARG A 3 6.29 -0.84 3.18
C ARG A 3 7.70 -1.42 3.11
N ASN A 4 7.99 -2.37 3.99
CA ASN A 4 9.29 -3.00 4.10
C ASN A 4 9.33 -4.30 3.29
N VAL A 5 10.33 -4.41 2.42
CA VAL A 5 10.55 -5.59 1.56
C VAL A 5 10.82 -6.87 2.34
N TYR A 6 11.57 -6.79 3.43
CA TYR A 6 11.91 -7.96 4.26
C TYR A 6 10.67 -8.53 4.94
N ILE A 7 9.76 -7.68 5.42
CA ILE A 7 8.50 -8.12 6.02
C ILE A 7 7.65 -8.86 4.99
N ALA A 8 7.62 -8.39 3.74
CA ALA A 8 6.88 -9.06 2.69
C ALA A 8 7.47 -10.44 2.32
N TYR A 9 8.79 -10.60 2.34
CA TYR A 9 9.43 -11.90 2.16
C TYR A 9 9.18 -12.86 3.33
N LEU A 10 9.19 -12.36 4.56
CA LEU A 10 8.81 -13.15 5.73
C LEU A 10 7.37 -13.63 5.62
N LEU A 11 6.44 -12.75 5.22
CA LEU A 11 5.05 -13.11 4.97
C LEU A 11 4.90 -14.10 3.81
N TRP A 12 5.72 -13.98 2.77
CA TRP A 12 5.70 -14.87 1.61
C TRP A 12 6.14 -16.29 1.97
N PHE A 13 7.09 -16.44 2.89
CA PHE A 13 7.62 -17.74 3.30
C PHE A 13 6.80 -18.39 4.43
N PHE A 14 6.47 -17.64 5.50
CA PHE A 14 5.79 -18.19 6.67
C PHE A 14 4.26 -18.20 6.55
N LEU A 15 3.69 -17.31 5.74
CA LEU A 15 2.25 -17.10 5.62
C LEU A 15 1.74 -17.38 4.19
N SER A 16 2.44 -18.25 3.46
CA SER A 16 2.13 -18.59 2.05
C SER A 16 0.75 -19.23 1.90
N ALA A 17 0.38 -20.16 2.78
CA ALA A 17 -0.91 -20.86 2.75
C ALA A 17 -2.10 -19.91 2.88
N PHE A 18 -1.89 -18.76 3.53
CA PHE A 18 -2.89 -17.69 3.67
C PHE A 18 -2.69 -16.53 2.69
N SER A 19 -1.72 -16.63 1.78
CA SER A 19 -1.38 -15.57 0.82
C SER A 19 -1.09 -14.21 1.48
N GLY A 20 -0.50 -14.22 2.68
CA GLY A 20 -0.26 -13.03 3.50
C GLY A 20 0.60 -11.96 2.82
N HIS A 21 1.55 -12.38 1.98
CA HIS A 21 2.39 -11.48 1.18
C HIS A 21 1.56 -10.65 0.19
N ARG A 22 0.52 -11.22 -0.42
CA ARG A 22 -0.36 -10.49 -1.35
C ARG A 22 -1.26 -9.51 -0.62
N ILE A 23 -1.80 -9.91 0.52
CA ILE A 23 -2.62 -9.03 1.37
C ILE A 23 -1.78 -7.82 1.81
N TYR A 24 -0.54 -8.06 2.27
CA TYR A 24 0.39 -7.00 2.62
C TYR A 24 0.76 -6.09 1.43
N CYS A 25 0.79 -6.63 0.21
CA CYS A 25 0.98 -5.84 -1.01
C CYS A 25 -0.31 -5.19 -1.55
N GLY A 26 -1.43 -5.22 -0.81
CA GLY A 26 -2.70 -4.62 -1.21
C GLY A 26 -3.47 -5.40 -2.29
N LYS A 27 -3.11 -6.66 -2.54
CA LYS A 27 -3.66 -7.52 -3.59
C LYS A 27 -4.65 -8.55 -3.06
N LEU A 28 -5.75 -8.06 -2.47
CA LEU A 28 -6.76 -8.89 -1.80
C LEU A 28 -7.41 -9.93 -2.72
N PHE A 29 -8.02 -9.49 -3.82
CA PHE A 29 -8.76 -10.38 -4.74
C PHE A 29 -7.91 -11.56 -5.21
N SER A 30 -6.72 -11.25 -5.68
CA SER A 30 -5.79 -12.25 -6.19
C SER A 30 -5.11 -13.08 -5.08
N GLY A 31 -5.12 -12.59 -3.83
CA GLY A 31 -4.73 -13.37 -2.65
C GLY A 31 -5.80 -14.39 -2.26
N PHE A 32 -7.08 -14.01 -2.31
CA PHE A 32 -8.19 -14.94 -2.08
C PHE A 32 -8.26 -16.05 -3.13
N LEU A 33 -7.98 -15.73 -4.40
CA LEU A 33 -7.87 -16.76 -5.45
C LEU A 33 -6.75 -17.76 -5.17
N GLN A 34 -5.58 -17.28 -4.74
CA GLN A 34 -4.44 -18.13 -4.44
C GLN A 34 -4.69 -18.99 -3.18
N LEU A 35 -5.35 -18.43 -2.17
CA LEU A 35 -5.82 -19.15 -0.98
C LEU A 35 -6.83 -20.23 -1.37
N GLY A 36 -7.85 -19.88 -2.15
CA GLY A 36 -8.86 -20.83 -2.62
C GLY A 36 -8.25 -21.97 -3.44
N LEU A 37 -7.28 -21.68 -4.31
CA LEU A 37 -6.57 -22.67 -5.10
C LEU A 37 -5.77 -23.66 -4.23
N PHE A 38 -5.10 -23.16 -3.18
CA PHE A 38 -4.35 -23.99 -2.24
C PHE A 38 -5.26 -24.94 -1.46
N TRP A 39 -6.34 -24.41 -0.87
CA TRP A 39 -7.26 -25.22 -0.07
C TRP A 39 -8.08 -26.18 -0.93
N LEU A 40 -8.53 -25.76 -2.11
CA LEU A 40 -9.22 -26.62 -3.07
C LEU A 40 -8.29 -27.72 -3.59
N GLY A 41 -7.05 -27.38 -3.93
CA GLY A 41 -6.02 -28.35 -4.33
C GLY A 41 -5.71 -29.34 -3.22
N SER A 42 -5.60 -28.88 -1.97
CA SER A 42 -5.37 -29.73 -0.81
C SER A 42 -6.55 -30.66 -0.52
N ALA A 43 -7.79 -30.16 -0.57
CA ALA A 43 -9.00 -30.95 -0.35
C ALA A 43 -9.21 -32.02 -1.43
N THR A 44 -8.86 -31.72 -2.68
CA THR A 44 -8.99 -32.64 -3.82
C THR A 44 -7.74 -33.50 -4.05
N ALA A 45 -6.68 -33.34 -3.23
CA ALA A 45 -5.43 -34.09 -3.37
C ALA A 45 -5.63 -35.61 -3.13
N VAL A 46 -6.62 -35.98 -2.30
CA VAL A 46 -7.02 -37.38 -2.07
C VAL A 46 -7.40 -38.09 -3.37
N PHE A 47 -7.98 -37.36 -4.33
CA PHE A 47 -8.37 -37.88 -5.65
C PHE A 47 -7.27 -37.76 -6.71
N LEU A 48 -6.02 -37.48 -6.32
CA LEU A 48 -4.86 -37.21 -7.18
C LEU A 48 -4.97 -35.96 -8.09
N ILE A 49 -6.18 -35.50 -8.41
CA ILE A 49 -6.43 -34.29 -9.21
C ILE A 49 -5.94 -33.02 -8.50
N GLY A 50 -6.02 -32.99 -7.17
CA GLY A 50 -5.59 -31.84 -6.37
C GLY A 50 -4.12 -31.46 -6.54
N TYR A 51 -3.25 -32.41 -6.90
CA TYR A 51 -1.83 -32.13 -7.15
C TYR A 51 -1.62 -31.22 -8.36
N ILE A 52 -2.52 -31.23 -9.35
CA ILE A 52 -2.45 -30.31 -10.49
C ILE A 52 -2.70 -28.87 -10.01
N PHE A 53 -3.71 -28.66 -9.16
CA PHE A 53 -3.99 -27.35 -8.58
C PHE A 53 -2.85 -26.87 -7.67
N LEU A 54 -2.27 -27.76 -6.87
CA LEU A 54 -1.12 -27.45 -6.02
C LEU A 54 0.14 -27.13 -6.83
N ALA A 55 0.36 -27.80 -7.97
CA ALA A 55 1.46 -27.50 -8.86
C ALA A 55 1.32 -26.11 -9.48
N ILE A 56 0.12 -25.76 -9.97
CA ILE A 56 -0.18 -24.40 -10.46
C ILE A 56 0.04 -23.37 -9.35
N TRP A 57 -0.46 -23.67 -8.14
CA TRP A 57 -0.26 -22.81 -6.98
C TRP A 57 1.23 -22.61 -6.65
N LEU A 58 2.05 -23.66 -6.71
CA LEU A 58 3.48 -23.60 -6.41
C LEU A 58 4.22 -22.73 -7.43
N VAL A 59 3.92 -22.89 -8.74
CA VAL A 59 4.50 -22.02 -9.77
C VAL A 59 4.09 -20.57 -9.54
N TRP A 60 2.82 -20.33 -9.22
CA TRP A 60 2.34 -18.98 -8.90
C TRP A 60 3.06 -18.40 -7.67
N TRP A 61 3.21 -19.18 -6.61
CA TRP A 61 3.93 -18.79 -5.40
C TRP A 61 5.41 -18.43 -5.68
N LEU A 62 6.09 -19.16 -6.57
CA LEU A 62 7.45 -18.82 -7.02
C LEU A 62 7.50 -17.52 -7.82
N ILE A 63 6.53 -17.29 -8.73
CA ILE A 63 6.43 -16.04 -9.50
C ILE A 63 6.24 -14.85 -8.56
N ASP A 64 5.44 -15.01 -7.51
CA ASP A 64 5.21 -13.96 -6.52
C ASP A 64 6.51 -13.52 -5.83
N ALA A 65 7.48 -14.43 -5.62
CA ALA A 65 8.79 -14.09 -5.06
C ALA A 65 9.49 -13.00 -5.88
N PHE A 66 9.36 -13.01 -7.21
CA PHE A 66 9.94 -11.97 -8.07
C PHE A 66 9.07 -10.70 -8.13
N LEU A 67 7.76 -10.84 -7.97
CA LEU A 67 6.82 -9.71 -8.06
C LEU A 67 6.80 -8.84 -6.79
N ILE A 68 7.11 -9.41 -5.62
CA ILE A 68 7.12 -8.70 -4.32
C ILE A 68 7.97 -7.42 -4.38
N HIS A 69 9.21 -7.51 -4.89
CA HIS A 69 10.08 -6.34 -5.05
C HIS A 69 9.40 -5.21 -5.84
N ARG A 70 8.78 -5.56 -6.96
CA ARG A 70 8.13 -4.59 -7.86
C ARG A 70 6.91 -3.93 -7.21
N TRP A 71 6.12 -4.70 -6.45
CA TRP A 71 4.96 -4.15 -5.78
C TRP A 71 5.35 -3.18 -4.68
N ILE A 72 6.35 -3.53 -3.87
CA ILE A 72 6.78 -2.70 -2.74
C ILE A 72 7.42 -1.41 -3.23
N ALA A 73 8.26 -1.47 -4.26
CA ALA A 73 8.79 -0.27 -4.90
C ALA A 73 7.64 0.65 -5.36
N ARG A 74 6.68 0.10 -6.11
CA ARG A 74 5.52 0.88 -6.59
C ARG A 74 4.71 1.50 -5.46
N ILE A 75 4.45 0.75 -4.38
CA ILE A 75 3.66 1.25 -3.25
C ILE A 75 4.40 2.41 -2.56
N ASN A 76 5.71 2.25 -2.35
CA ASN A 76 6.53 3.28 -1.72
C ASN A 76 6.64 4.54 -2.59
N ASP A 77 6.75 4.36 -3.92
CA ASP A 77 6.74 5.46 -4.88
C ASP A 77 5.42 6.23 -4.81
N ILE A 78 4.28 5.53 -4.89
CA ILE A 78 2.94 6.16 -4.78
C ILE A 78 2.79 6.90 -3.46
N GLU A 79 3.20 6.31 -2.34
CA GLU A 79 3.14 6.97 -1.03
C GLU A 79 4.03 8.22 -0.96
N SER A 80 5.17 8.23 -1.65
CA SER A 80 6.02 9.42 -1.74
C SER A 80 5.36 10.52 -2.57
N LEU A 81 4.67 10.15 -3.67
CA LEU A 81 3.93 11.08 -4.52
C LEU A 81 2.72 11.68 -3.81
N GLU A 82 1.92 10.84 -3.15
CA GLU A 82 0.76 11.29 -2.37
C GLU A 82 1.18 12.27 -1.26
N ARG A 83 2.29 11.99 -0.57
CA ARG A 83 2.85 12.93 0.40
C ARG A 83 3.28 14.23 -0.26
N GLY A 84 3.99 14.18 -1.39
CA GLY A 84 4.40 15.37 -2.14
C GLY A 84 3.21 16.24 -2.59
N ILE A 85 2.17 15.63 -3.13
CA ILE A 85 0.92 16.30 -3.52
C ILE A 85 0.24 16.90 -2.29
N GLY A 86 0.18 16.17 -1.18
CA GLY A 86 -0.37 16.64 0.10
C GLY A 86 0.35 17.89 0.60
N TYR A 87 1.68 17.90 0.57
CA TYR A 87 2.48 19.08 0.89
C TYR A 87 2.19 20.25 -0.06
N GLY A 88 2.15 20.02 -1.37
CA GLY A 88 1.84 21.06 -2.37
C GLY A 88 0.49 21.73 -2.14
N LYS A 89 -0.57 20.94 -1.92
CA LYS A 89 -1.92 21.44 -1.61
C LYS A 89 -1.95 22.27 -0.32
N LYS A 90 -1.13 21.88 0.65
CA LYS A 90 -1.03 22.57 1.93
C LYS A 90 -0.33 23.92 1.83
N LEU A 91 0.71 24.02 0.99
CA LEU A 91 1.36 25.28 0.65
C LEU A 91 0.41 26.21 -0.10
N GLU A 92 -0.38 25.70 -1.05
CA GLU A 92 -1.41 26.47 -1.76
C GLU A 92 -2.44 27.09 -0.78
N ASN A 93 -2.83 26.35 0.25
CA ASN A 93 -3.73 26.89 1.28
C ASN A 93 -3.09 28.01 2.10
N ILE A 94 -1.78 27.92 2.43
CA ILE A 94 -1.06 28.99 3.12
C ILE A 94 -0.98 30.24 2.22
N GLU A 95 -0.73 30.05 0.92
CA GLU A 95 -0.72 31.15 -0.04
C GLU A 95 -2.09 31.84 -0.10
N LYS A 96 -3.19 31.08 -0.17
CA LYS A 96 -4.55 31.63 -0.11
C LYS A 96 -4.80 32.42 1.16
N LEU A 97 -4.33 31.95 2.33
CA LEU A 97 -4.42 32.70 3.58
C LEU A 97 -3.63 34.01 3.53
N TYR A 98 -2.44 34.01 2.92
CA TYR A 98 -1.65 35.23 2.72
C TYR A 98 -2.37 36.24 1.82
N GLN A 99 -3.00 35.76 0.75
CA GLN A 99 -3.81 36.62 -0.14
C GLN A 99 -5.02 37.22 0.58
N LEU A 100 -5.71 36.45 1.43
CA LEU A 100 -6.83 36.95 2.24
C LEU A 100 -6.39 38.02 3.25
N TYR A 101 -5.21 37.87 3.84
CA TYR A 101 -4.63 38.89 4.70
C TYR A 101 -4.32 40.16 3.89
N LYS A 102 -3.67 40.00 2.73
CA LYS A 102 -3.31 41.11 1.84
C LYS A 102 -4.55 41.86 1.31
N SER A 103 -5.66 41.17 1.09
CA SER A 103 -6.93 41.77 0.68
C SER A 103 -7.71 42.43 1.81
N GLY A 104 -7.21 42.35 3.06
CA GLY A 104 -7.87 42.89 4.25
C GLY A 104 -9.08 42.07 4.73
N ALA A 105 -9.30 40.88 4.17
CA ALA A 105 -10.41 40.01 4.55
C ALA A 105 -10.19 39.32 5.91
N ILE A 106 -8.94 39.17 6.35
CA ILE A 106 -8.56 38.60 7.66
C ILE A 106 -7.44 39.42 8.32
N SER A 107 -7.35 39.37 9.66
CA SER A 107 -6.29 40.05 10.41
C SER A 107 -4.94 39.31 10.31
N TYR A 108 -3.83 40.00 10.58
CA TYR A 108 -2.49 39.39 10.59
C TYR A 108 -2.36 38.30 11.64
N GLU A 109 -2.96 38.52 12.82
CA GLU A 109 -2.96 37.54 13.91
C GLU A 109 -3.72 36.27 13.53
N GLU A 110 -4.87 36.42 12.87
CA GLU A 110 -5.65 35.28 12.37
C GLU A 110 -4.91 34.51 11.28
N TYR A 111 -4.20 35.21 10.38
CA TYR A 111 -3.32 34.59 9.39
C TYR A 111 -2.23 33.74 10.06
N GLN A 112 -1.50 34.30 11.04
CA GLN A 112 -0.43 33.58 11.72
C GLN A 112 -0.96 32.34 12.45
N ASN A 113 -2.05 32.47 13.20
CA ASN A 113 -2.67 31.34 13.90
C ASN A 113 -3.06 30.20 12.95
N ARG A 114 -3.69 30.51 11.81
CA ARG A 114 -4.09 29.51 10.80
C ARG A 114 -2.89 28.91 10.08
N LYS A 115 -1.90 29.73 9.73
CA LYS A 115 -0.63 29.26 9.15
C LYS A 115 0.08 28.30 10.09
N ASP A 116 0.18 28.62 11.38
CA ASP A 116 0.85 27.80 12.38
C ASP A 116 0.09 26.49 12.61
N MET A 117 -1.24 26.51 12.64
CA MET A 117 -2.05 25.29 12.67
C MET A 117 -1.79 24.38 11.47
N ILE A 118 -1.61 24.97 10.29
CA ILE A 118 -1.28 24.22 9.08
C ILE A 118 0.16 23.68 9.20
N LEU A 119 1.15 24.51 9.50
CA LEU A 119 2.56 24.10 9.62
C LEU A 119 2.81 23.05 10.72
N LYS A 120 2.09 23.10 11.82
CA LYS A 120 2.21 22.12 12.92
C LYS A 120 1.76 20.71 12.54
N ASN A 121 0.93 20.58 11.50
CA ASN A 121 0.44 19.31 10.98
C ASN A 121 1.27 18.77 9.79
N ILE A 122 2.42 19.37 9.48
CA ILE A 122 3.35 18.98 8.38
C ILE A 122 4.41 18.03 8.94
#